data_AF-A0A165VP60-F1
#
_entry.id   AF-A0A165VP60-F1
#
_cell.length_a   1.000
_cell.length_b   1.000
_cell.length_c   1.000
_cell.angle_alpha   90.00
_cell.angle_beta   90.00
_cell.angle_gamma   90.00
#
_symmetry.space_group_name_H-M   'P 1'
#
loop_
_entity.id
_entity.type
_entity.pdbx_description
1 polymer ?
#
loop_
_entity_poly.entity_id
_entity_poly.type
_entity_poly.pdbx_seq_one_letter_code
_entity_poly.pdbx_strand_id
1 'polypeptide(L)'
;MTNISLAHFQSAAESAAISGNLNQKLTVTDSGDLQTREASSSLAGKLVSWHKLSSSEGTAKAQDQGAFRTALQDKFGKELGDQAYKHACSACGYTDGKAHSLTAKQISTGIDFAVRQDLQKQLAEAQNKGIVEHFEENPELLLSEGVTRKSGKKTEIEGLIANRKAEGFDGICEHTLAGVFKQNLRDNLTDTESEKVLDFVKAYDPKLSNLPALNELPDSIQGAVKLSKMVLGHQEENRMNANNIGIVFGPNIAKDDGIDPMAALTLNQVKTQFFTALINRAD
;
A
#
# COMPACT_ATOMS: atom_id res chain seq x y z
N MET A 1 8.84 23.21 -12.18
CA MET A 1 9.48 21.88 -12.02
C MET A 1 9.27 21.14 -13.32
N THR A 2 10.33 20.57 -13.87
CA THR A 2 10.28 19.82 -15.13
C THR A 2 9.74 18.43 -14.84
N ASN A 3 8.58 18.07 -15.40
CA ASN A 3 7.97 16.76 -15.18
C ASN A 3 8.68 15.73 -16.05
N ILE A 4 9.49 14.88 -15.43
CA ILE A 4 10.13 13.73 -16.07
C ILE A 4 9.39 12.46 -15.63
N SER A 5 9.07 11.60 -16.59
CA SER A 5 8.33 10.37 -16.30
C SER A 5 9.22 9.35 -15.58
N LEU A 6 8.61 8.49 -14.75
CA LEU A 6 9.33 7.40 -14.09
C LEU A 6 9.97 6.44 -15.11
N ALA A 7 9.39 6.29 -16.31
CA ALA A 7 9.93 5.45 -17.37
C ALA A 7 11.32 5.92 -17.86
N HIS A 8 11.56 7.24 -17.90
CA HIS A 8 12.88 7.76 -18.25
C HIS A 8 13.93 7.41 -17.17
N PHE A 9 13.56 7.51 -15.89
CA PHE A 9 14.41 7.07 -14.79
C PHE A 9 14.72 5.58 -14.87
N GLN A 10 13.70 4.76 -15.12
CA GLN A 10 13.85 3.31 -15.27
C GLN A 10 14.83 2.96 -16.40
N SER A 11 14.65 3.52 -17.59
CA SER A 11 15.52 3.26 -18.74
C SER A 11 16.98 3.64 -18.47
N ALA A 12 17.21 4.77 -17.77
CA ALA A 12 18.55 5.18 -17.37
C ALA A 12 19.19 4.21 -16.36
N ALA A 13 18.42 3.71 -15.39
CA ALA A 13 18.88 2.74 -14.42
C ALA A 13 19.19 1.38 -15.06
N GLU A 14 18.34 0.91 -15.97
CA GLU A 14 18.55 -0.34 -16.73
C GLU A 14 19.80 -0.25 -17.61
N SER A 15 20.00 0.86 -18.31
CA SER A 15 21.21 1.10 -19.12
C SER A 15 22.49 1.10 -18.26
N ALA A 16 22.43 1.69 -17.06
CA ALA A 16 23.52 1.66 -16.09
C ALA A 16 23.76 0.26 -15.51
N ALA A 17 22.71 -0.54 -15.33
CA ALA A 17 22.81 -1.93 -14.91
C ALA A 17 23.48 -2.81 -15.98
N ILE A 18 23.08 -2.67 -17.24
CA ILE A 18 23.69 -3.39 -18.39
C ILE A 18 25.18 -3.08 -18.50
N SER A 19 25.56 -1.83 -18.27
CA SER A 19 26.97 -1.40 -18.27
C SER A 19 27.73 -1.69 -16.97
N GLY A 20 27.10 -2.31 -15.97
CA GLY A 20 27.71 -2.65 -14.68
C GLY A 20 28.01 -1.45 -13.77
N ASN A 21 27.50 -0.26 -14.10
CA ASN A 21 27.80 1.00 -13.41
C ASN A 21 26.59 1.53 -12.63
N LEU A 22 26.09 0.77 -11.67
CA LEU A 22 24.95 1.16 -10.82
C LEU A 22 25.22 2.41 -9.96
N ASN A 23 26.49 2.77 -9.74
CA ASN A 23 26.87 4.00 -9.04
C ASN A 23 26.93 5.24 -9.96
N GLN A 24 26.56 5.09 -11.24
CA GLN A 24 26.48 6.19 -12.19
C GLN A 24 25.57 7.28 -11.64
N LYS A 25 26.14 8.48 -11.51
CA LYS A 25 25.40 9.68 -11.09
C LYS A 25 24.61 10.22 -12.27
N LEU A 26 23.39 10.65 -12.00
CA LEU A 26 22.47 11.15 -13.01
C LEU A 26 22.04 12.57 -12.64
N THR A 27 21.75 13.38 -13.66
CA THR A 27 21.18 14.72 -13.51
C THR A 27 20.04 14.90 -14.50
N VAL A 28 18.98 15.54 -14.02
CA VAL A 28 17.81 15.93 -14.79
C VAL A 28 18.11 17.26 -15.47
N THR A 29 17.94 17.31 -16.79
CA THR A 29 18.16 18.53 -17.57
C THR A 29 16.94 19.44 -17.49
N ASP A 30 17.12 20.72 -17.84
CA ASP A 30 16.02 21.68 -17.95
C ASP A 30 14.99 21.28 -19.02
N SER A 31 15.35 20.42 -19.98
CA SER A 31 14.46 19.82 -20.98
C SER A 31 13.63 18.64 -20.46
N GLY A 32 13.91 18.13 -19.26
CA GLY A 32 13.23 16.95 -18.69
C GLY A 32 13.85 15.62 -19.10
N ASP A 33 15.11 15.62 -19.54
CA ASP A 33 15.88 14.43 -19.89
C ASP A 33 16.83 14.02 -18.76
N LEU A 34 17.32 12.78 -18.79
CA LEU A 34 18.34 12.28 -17.87
C LEU A 34 19.69 12.20 -18.57
N GLN A 35 20.72 12.77 -17.95
CA GLN A 35 22.10 12.69 -18.41
C GLN A 35 23.01 12.08 -17.36
N THR A 36 24.04 11.38 -17.82
CA THR A 36 25.13 10.91 -16.95
C THR A 36 25.96 12.10 -16.49
N ARG A 37 26.14 12.19 -15.18
CA ARG A 37 27.04 13.17 -14.58
C ARG A 37 28.43 12.59 -14.54
N GLU A 38 29.38 13.22 -15.22
CA GLU A 38 30.77 12.78 -15.19
C GLU A 38 31.31 12.76 -13.75
N ALA A 39 32.10 11.72 -13.44
CA ALA A 39 32.73 11.58 -12.14
C ALA A 39 33.74 12.72 -11.91
N SER A 40 33.74 13.31 -10.72
CA SER A 40 34.69 14.36 -10.30
C SER A 40 36.16 13.92 -10.28
N SER A 41 36.45 12.66 -10.60
CA SER A 41 37.79 12.09 -10.72
C SER A 41 38.41 12.25 -12.11
N SER A 42 37.63 12.51 -13.16
CA SER A 42 38.17 12.83 -14.50
C SER A 42 38.72 14.26 -14.54
N LEU A 43 39.67 14.55 -15.44
CA LEU A 43 40.23 15.92 -15.61
C LEU A 43 39.13 16.94 -15.98
N ALA A 44 38.18 16.52 -16.82
CA ALA A 44 36.97 17.27 -17.14
C ALA A 44 36.04 17.41 -15.92
N GLY A 45 35.83 16.33 -15.15
CA GLY A 45 35.03 16.33 -13.93
C GLY A 45 35.61 17.20 -12.81
N LYS A 46 36.95 17.32 -12.71
CA LYS A 46 37.64 18.24 -11.79
C LYS A 46 37.45 19.70 -12.20
N LEU A 47 37.54 20.01 -13.50
CA LEU A 47 37.30 21.35 -14.05
C LEU A 47 35.83 21.78 -13.89
N VAL A 48 34.89 20.87 -14.19
CA VAL A 48 33.45 21.08 -13.99
C VAL A 48 33.10 21.19 -12.51
N SER A 49 33.74 20.39 -11.65
CA SER A 49 33.59 20.49 -10.19
C SER A 49 34.08 21.84 -9.68
N TRP A 50 35.23 22.33 -10.15
CA TRP A 50 35.78 23.63 -9.74
C TRP A 50 34.90 24.81 -10.19
N HIS A 51 34.34 24.75 -11.41
CA HIS A 51 33.38 25.72 -11.92
C HIS A 51 32.00 25.63 -11.24
N LYS A 52 31.57 24.45 -10.76
CA LYS A 52 30.28 24.27 -10.06
C LYS A 52 30.35 24.57 -8.56
N LEU A 53 31.54 24.53 -7.97
CA LEU A 53 31.78 24.94 -6.58
C LEU A 53 31.56 26.45 -6.35
N SER A 54 31.55 27.27 -7.41
CA SER A 54 31.30 28.72 -7.30
C SER A 54 29.80 29.10 -7.41
N SER A 55 28.90 28.20 -7.83
CA SER A 55 27.46 28.47 -7.86
C SER A 55 26.63 27.19 -8.08
N SER A 56 25.63 26.96 -7.24
CA SER A 56 24.44 26.09 -7.45
C SER A 56 24.52 24.55 -7.36
N GLU A 57 25.65 23.93 -6.99
CA GLU A 57 25.75 22.45 -7.00
C GLU A 57 24.78 21.71 -6.03
N GLY A 58 24.44 22.33 -4.90
CA GLY A 58 23.43 21.80 -3.96
C GLY A 58 22.00 21.87 -4.52
N THR A 59 21.71 22.91 -5.33
CA THR A 59 20.40 23.14 -5.93
C THR A 59 20.09 22.10 -7.01
N ALA A 60 21.07 21.79 -7.87
CA ALA A 60 20.91 20.77 -8.90
C ALA A 60 20.70 19.36 -8.32
N LYS A 61 21.47 18.98 -7.28
CA LYS A 61 21.30 17.67 -6.60
C LYS A 61 19.90 17.55 -5.97
N ALA A 62 19.43 18.60 -5.31
CA ALA A 62 18.09 18.64 -4.73
C ALA A 62 16.99 18.59 -5.80
N GLN A 63 17.19 19.24 -6.96
CA GLN A 63 16.28 19.16 -8.09
C GLN A 63 16.19 17.75 -8.68
N ASP A 64 17.34 17.08 -8.90
CA ASP A 64 17.41 15.71 -9.42
C ASP A 64 16.64 14.74 -8.51
N GLN A 65 16.90 14.82 -7.20
CA GLN A 65 16.21 14.04 -6.18
C GLN A 65 14.71 14.34 -6.12
N GLY A 66 14.34 15.62 -6.18
CA GLY A 66 12.95 16.06 -6.18
C GLY A 66 12.19 15.54 -7.38
N ALA A 67 12.79 15.59 -8.58
CA ALA A 67 12.19 15.07 -9.81
C ALA A 67 11.96 13.56 -9.73
N PHE A 68 12.93 12.79 -9.22
CA PHE A 68 12.74 11.34 -9.03
C PHE A 68 11.65 11.03 -8.01
N ARG A 69 11.61 11.75 -6.88
CA ARG A 69 10.56 11.62 -5.88
C ARG A 69 9.19 11.92 -6.48
N THR A 70 9.04 13.03 -7.21
CA THR A 70 7.77 13.38 -7.88
C THR A 70 7.38 12.33 -8.91
N ALA A 71 8.31 11.80 -9.71
CA ALA A 71 8.00 10.73 -10.65
C ALA A 71 7.49 9.45 -9.98
N LEU A 72 8.02 9.10 -8.81
CA LEU A 72 7.50 7.99 -8.00
C LEU A 72 6.09 8.30 -7.47
N GLN A 73 5.86 9.51 -6.97
CA GLN A 73 4.56 9.96 -6.46
C GLN A 73 3.49 9.99 -7.56
N ASP A 74 3.83 10.48 -8.75
CA ASP A 74 2.91 10.56 -9.88
C ASP A 74 2.51 9.16 -10.36
N LYS A 75 3.42 8.19 -10.29
CA LYS A 75 3.17 6.82 -10.76
C LYS A 75 2.44 5.95 -9.73
N PHE A 76 2.82 6.04 -8.46
CA PHE A 76 2.38 5.11 -7.41
C PHE A 76 1.53 5.78 -6.33
N GLY A 77 1.23 7.07 -6.47
CA GLY A 77 0.61 7.87 -5.42
C GLY A 77 1.64 8.46 -4.46
N LYS A 78 1.26 9.57 -3.81
CA LYS A 78 2.14 10.41 -2.99
C LYS A 78 2.90 9.62 -1.92
N GLU A 79 2.23 8.75 -1.19
CA GLU A 79 2.83 8.07 -0.04
C GLU A 79 3.70 6.90 -0.44
N LEU A 80 3.22 6.00 -1.32
CA LEU A 80 4.05 4.89 -1.79
C LEU A 80 5.28 5.43 -2.52
N GLY A 81 5.13 6.53 -3.28
CA GLY A 81 6.27 7.23 -3.86
C GLY A 81 7.26 7.79 -2.82
N ASP A 82 6.75 8.36 -1.73
CA ASP A 82 7.58 8.84 -0.61
C ASP A 82 8.29 7.71 0.14
N GLN A 83 7.60 6.62 0.43
CA GLN A 83 8.19 5.44 1.07
C GLN A 83 9.26 4.81 0.19
N ALA A 84 9.00 4.67 -1.11
CA ALA A 84 9.95 4.17 -2.09
C ALA A 84 11.20 5.05 -2.17
N TYR A 85 11.04 6.37 -2.21
CA TYR A 85 12.16 7.30 -2.21
C TYR A 85 12.99 7.19 -0.91
N LYS A 86 12.34 7.15 0.25
CA LYS A 86 12.99 6.99 1.55
C LYS A 86 13.75 5.66 1.66
N HIS A 87 13.13 4.58 1.20
CA HIS A 87 13.76 3.25 1.13
C HIS A 87 14.99 3.27 0.23
N ALA A 88 14.89 3.89 -0.95
CA ALA A 88 16.02 4.02 -1.87
C ALA A 88 17.18 4.80 -1.26
N CYS A 89 16.90 5.90 -0.54
CA CYS A 89 17.92 6.67 0.16
C CYS A 89 18.62 5.82 1.22
N SER A 90 17.86 5.20 2.13
CA SER A 90 18.41 4.43 3.24
C SER A 90 19.20 3.20 2.77
N ALA A 91 18.67 2.45 1.79
CA ALA A 91 19.34 1.29 1.20
C ALA A 91 20.63 1.66 0.44
N CYS A 92 20.76 2.90 0.00
CA CYS A 92 21.97 3.41 -0.64
C CYS A 92 22.91 4.17 0.33
N GLY A 93 22.63 4.16 1.64
CA GLY A 93 23.47 4.80 2.65
C GLY A 93 23.31 6.31 2.74
N TYR A 94 22.21 6.86 2.22
CA TYR A 94 21.91 8.29 2.27
C TYR A 94 20.83 8.60 3.31
N THR A 95 20.94 9.78 3.92
CA THR A 95 19.89 10.32 4.79
C THR A 95 18.86 11.06 3.95
N ASP A 96 17.58 10.72 4.13
CA ASP A 96 16.47 11.47 3.52
C ASP A 96 16.58 12.98 3.84
N GLY A 97 16.19 13.82 2.88
CA GLY A 97 16.26 15.28 3.00
C GLY A 97 17.66 15.91 2.88
N LYS A 98 18.75 15.13 2.79
CA LYS A 98 20.09 15.66 2.47
C LYS A 98 20.36 15.61 0.97
N ALA A 99 20.81 16.74 0.42
CA ALA A 99 21.17 16.81 -0.99
C ALA A 99 22.39 15.91 -1.28
N HIS A 100 22.19 14.92 -2.16
CA HIS A 100 23.25 14.06 -2.68
C HIS A 100 23.02 13.79 -4.16
N SER A 101 24.03 13.22 -4.82
CA SER A 101 23.85 12.82 -6.22
C SER A 101 22.85 11.67 -6.30
N LEU A 102 21.86 11.80 -7.18
CA LEU A 102 20.98 10.71 -7.59
C LEU A 102 21.81 9.68 -8.38
N THR A 103 21.65 8.40 -8.06
CA THR A 103 22.36 7.31 -8.74
C THR A 103 21.39 6.33 -9.39
N ALA A 104 21.87 5.60 -10.40
CA ALA A 104 21.11 4.51 -11.02
C ALA A 104 20.65 3.45 -10.00
N LYS A 105 21.51 3.09 -9.04
CA LYS A 105 21.17 2.17 -7.94
C LYS A 105 20.01 2.68 -7.10
N GLN A 106 19.99 3.97 -6.78
CA GLN A 106 18.92 4.57 -5.98
C GLN A 106 17.60 4.52 -6.76
N ILE A 107 17.64 4.84 -8.06
CA ILE A 107 16.47 4.76 -8.92
C ILE A 107 15.92 3.33 -8.96
N SER A 108 16.76 2.34 -9.30
CA SER A 108 16.30 0.94 -9.38
C SER A 108 15.75 0.47 -8.04
N THR A 109 16.43 0.77 -6.93
CA THR A 109 15.98 0.37 -5.59
C THR A 109 14.61 0.97 -5.22
N GLY A 110 14.38 2.24 -5.57
CA GLY A 110 13.09 2.90 -5.32
C GLY A 110 11.97 2.32 -6.17
N ILE A 111 12.21 2.15 -7.47
CA ILE A 111 11.23 1.57 -8.40
C ILE A 111 10.91 0.12 -7.98
N ASP A 112 11.91 -0.71 -7.72
CA ASP A 112 11.73 -2.10 -7.31
C ASP A 112 10.97 -2.22 -6.00
N PHE A 113 11.18 -1.30 -5.05
CA PHE A 113 10.38 -1.24 -3.84
C PHE A 113 8.92 -0.92 -4.13
N ALA A 114 8.65 0.15 -4.88
CA ALA A 114 7.29 0.60 -5.17
C ALA A 114 6.51 -0.46 -5.96
N VAL A 115 7.11 -1.04 -7.00
CA VAL A 115 6.52 -2.10 -7.82
C VAL A 115 6.18 -3.33 -6.98
N ARG A 116 7.06 -3.75 -6.07
CA ARG A 116 6.78 -4.91 -5.20
C ARG A 116 5.63 -4.65 -4.23
N GLN A 117 5.57 -3.46 -3.64
CA GLN A 117 4.48 -3.11 -2.71
C GLN A 117 3.13 -3.01 -3.43
N ASP A 118 3.10 -2.35 -4.60
CA ASP A 118 1.90 -2.24 -5.44
C ASP A 118 1.42 -3.62 -5.90
N LEU A 119 2.33 -4.48 -6.35
CA LEU A 119 2.01 -5.86 -6.72
C LEU A 119 1.48 -6.67 -5.52
N GLN A 120 2.08 -6.53 -4.34
CA GLN A 120 1.62 -7.21 -3.13
C GLN A 120 0.18 -6.83 -2.78
N LYS A 121 -0.15 -5.53 -2.88
CA LYS A 121 -1.52 -5.04 -2.71
C LYS A 121 -2.47 -5.66 -3.72
N GLN A 122 -2.15 -5.59 -5.01
CA GLN A 122 -3.01 -6.12 -6.08
C GLN A 122 -3.27 -7.63 -5.91
N LEU A 123 -2.23 -8.39 -5.54
CA LEU A 123 -2.37 -9.83 -5.27
C LEU A 123 -3.24 -10.10 -4.02
N ALA A 124 -3.11 -9.29 -2.97
CA ALA A 124 -3.96 -9.40 -1.79
C ALA A 124 -5.43 -9.10 -2.08
N GLU A 125 -5.70 -8.07 -2.88
CA GLU A 125 -7.05 -7.71 -3.34
C GLU A 125 -7.65 -8.78 -4.24
N ALA A 126 -6.86 -9.31 -5.18
CA ALA A 126 -7.28 -10.42 -6.04
C ALA A 126 -7.58 -11.68 -5.22
N GLN A 127 -6.74 -12.02 -4.24
CA GLN A 127 -6.99 -13.14 -3.33
C GLN A 127 -8.26 -12.94 -2.51
N ASN A 128 -8.50 -11.73 -1.99
CA ASN A 128 -9.73 -11.42 -1.27
C ASN A 128 -10.97 -11.54 -2.16
N LYS A 129 -10.89 -11.10 -3.42
CA LYS A 129 -11.96 -11.28 -4.40
C LYS A 129 -12.24 -12.76 -4.66
N GLY A 130 -11.21 -13.56 -4.90
CA GLY A 130 -11.36 -15.01 -5.08
C GLY A 130 -11.93 -15.71 -3.85
N ILE A 131 -11.59 -15.27 -2.63
CA ILE A 131 -12.20 -15.79 -1.40
C ILE A 131 -13.70 -15.48 -1.37
N VAL A 132 -14.11 -14.26 -1.75
CA VAL A 132 -15.54 -13.91 -1.81
C VAL A 132 -16.26 -14.77 -2.84
N GLU A 133 -15.70 -14.91 -4.04
CA GLU A 133 -16.25 -15.77 -5.10
C GLU A 133 -16.39 -17.22 -4.63
N HIS A 134 -15.40 -17.75 -3.91
CA HIS A 134 -15.47 -19.10 -3.35
C HIS A 134 -16.62 -19.26 -2.33
N PHE A 135 -16.88 -18.26 -1.49
CA PHE A 135 -18.05 -18.29 -0.59
C PHE A 135 -19.38 -18.13 -1.35
N GLU A 136 -19.41 -17.43 -2.49
CA GLU A 136 -20.60 -17.33 -3.34
C GLU A 136 -20.91 -18.67 -4.01
N GLU A 137 -19.87 -19.40 -4.43
CA GLU A 137 -19.99 -20.73 -5.04
C GLU A 137 -20.28 -21.84 -4.02
N ASN A 138 -19.87 -21.66 -2.76
CA ASN A 138 -19.99 -22.64 -1.68
C ASN A 138 -20.69 -22.02 -0.44
N PRO A 139 -21.98 -21.66 -0.56
CA PRO A 139 -22.70 -20.93 0.50
C PRO A 139 -22.84 -21.72 1.81
N GLU A 140 -22.73 -23.05 1.79
CA GLU A 140 -22.73 -23.88 2.99
C GLU A 140 -21.58 -23.54 3.94
N LEU A 141 -20.46 -23.02 3.44
CA LEU A 141 -19.34 -22.55 4.25
C LEU A 141 -19.71 -21.33 5.10
N LEU A 142 -20.72 -20.55 4.69
CA LEU A 142 -21.22 -19.41 5.45
C LEU A 142 -22.04 -19.83 6.67
N LEU A 143 -22.47 -21.08 6.76
CA LEU A 143 -23.28 -21.61 7.87
C LEU A 143 -22.43 -21.94 9.11
N SER A 144 -21.11 -22.05 8.96
CA SER A 144 -20.21 -22.40 10.05
C SER A 144 -20.25 -21.39 11.19
N GLU A 145 -20.52 -21.88 12.40
CA GLU A 145 -20.61 -21.05 13.60
C GLU A 145 -19.33 -20.22 13.80
N GLY A 146 -19.49 -18.90 13.79
CA GLY A 146 -18.39 -17.97 13.96
C GLY A 146 -17.45 -17.89 12.77
N VAL A 147 -17.92 -18.13 11.53
CA VAL A 147 -17.12 -18.19 10.29
C VAL A 147 -16.02 -17.13 10.19
N THR A 148 -16.31 -15.87 10.52
CA THR A 148 -15.30 -14.78 10.51
C THR A 148 -14.65 -14.50 11.86
N ARG A 149 -15.20 -15.01 12.97
CA ARG A 149 -14.70 -14.79 14.34
C ARG A 149 -13.68 -15.83 14.79
N LYS A 150 -13.96 -17.12 14.56
CA LYS A 150 -13.06 -18.21 14.94
C LYS A 150 -11.81 -18.16 14.05
N SER A 151 -10.66 -18.49 14.65
CA SER A 151 -9.38 -18.48 13.94
C SER A 151 -9.18 -19.79 13.18
N GLY A 152 -8.79 -19.69 11.91
CA GLY A 152 -8.23 -20.82 11.18
C GLY A 152 -6.84 -21.21 11.67
N LYS A 153 -6.26 -22.24 11.06
CA LYS A 153 -4.92 -22.70 11.39
C LYS A 153 -3.88 -21.69 10.89
N LYS A 154 -3.07 -21.16 11.80
CA LYS A 154 -2.06 -20.15 11.50
C LYS A 154 -1.12 -20.53 10.34
N THR A 155 -0.64 -21.77 10.30
CA THR A 155 0.26 -22.25 9.25
C THR A 155 -0.39 -22.27 7.86
N GLU A 156 -1.69 -22.55 7.79
CA GLU A 156 -2.43 -22.51 6.51
C GLU A 156 -2.65 -21.06 6.06
N ILE A 157 -2.99 -20.16 6.99
CA ILE A 157 -3.12 -18.72 6.72
C ILE A 157 -1.78 -18.18 6.19
N GLU A 158 -0.67 -18.45 6.88
CA GLU A 158 0.66 -18.01 6.46
C GLU A 158 1.03 -18.57 5.08
N GLY A 159 0.71 -19.83 4.80
CA GLY A 159 0.93 -20.43 3.48
C GLY A 159 0.15 -19.75 2.35
N LEU A 160 -1.11 -19.40 2.60
CA LEU A 160 -1.98 -18.70 1.65
C LEU A 160 -1.56 -17.24 1.44
N ILE A 161 -1.16 -16.55 2.51
CA ILE A 161 -0.62 -15.19 2.43
C ILE A 161 0.73 -15.16 1.69
N ALA A 162 1.56 -16.19 1.84
CA ALA A 162 2.84 -16.26 1.14
C ALA A 162 2.67 -16.48 -0.37
N ASN A 163 1.67 -17.26 -0.80
CA ASN A 163 1.44 -17.57 -2.21
C ASN A 163 0.51 -16.58 -2.93
N ARG A 164 -0.37 -15.88 -2.18
CA ARG A 164 -1.37 -14.91 -2.66
C ARG A 164 -2.16 -15.33 -3.90
N LYS A 165 -2.45 -16.63 -4.03
CA LYS A 165 -3.30 -17.12 -5.13
C LYS A 165 -4.75 -16.72 -4.91
N ALA A 166 -5.43 -16.37 -5.99
CA ALA A 166 -6.86 -16.03 -6.02
C ALA A 166 -7.77 -17.23 -6.31
N GLU A 167 -7.23 -18.44 -6.29
CA GLU A 167 -7.92 -19.68 -6.64
C GLU A 167 -7.33 -20.86 -5.86
N GLY A 168 -7.97 -22.03 -5.97
CA GLY A 168 -7.53 -23.26 -5.32
C GLY A 168 -7.87 -23.30 -3.82
N PHE A 169 -9.06 -22.79 -3.46
CA PHE A 169 -9.55 -22.77 -2.09
C PHE A 169 -10.32 -24.05 -1.69
N ASP A 170 -10.51 -24.98 -2.63
CA ASP A 170 -11.23 -26.24 -2.38
C ASP A 170 -10.61 -27.03 -1.22
N GLY A 171 -11.46 -27.41 -0.27
CA GLY A 171 -11.05 -28.16 0.92
C GLY A 171 -10.30 -27.32 1.98
N ILE A 172 -10.15 -26.01 1.76
CA ILE A 172 -9.62 -25.10 2.78
C ILE A 172 -10.74 -24.73 3.75
N CYS A 173 -10.42 -24.75 5.04
CA CYS A 173 -11.36 -24.34 6.08
C CYS A 173 -11.76 -22.87 5.93
N GLU A 174 -13.05 -22.59 6.05
CA GLU A 174 -13.70 -21.29 6.01
C GLU A 174 -13.12 -20.30 7.04
N HIS A 175 -12.73 -20.77 8.22
CA HIS A 175 -12.06 -19.92 9.23
C HIS A 175 -10.64 -19.53 8.80
N THR A 176 -9.96 -20.39 8.04
CA THR A 176 -8.66 -20.07 7.43
C THR A 176 -8.86 -19.01 6.34
N LEU A 177 -9.83 -19.19 5.44
CA LEU A 177 -10.14 -18.21 4.38
C LEU A 177 -10.53 -16.84 4.95
N ALA A 178 -11.42 -16.80 5.96
CA ALA A 178 -11.77 -15.57 6.64
C ALA A 178 -10.56 -14.93 7.37
N GLY A 179 -9.65 -15.76 7.89
CA GLY A 179 -8.39 -15.30 8.46
C GLY A 179 -7.48 -14.61 7.43
N VAL A 180 -7.29 -15.26 6.28
CA VAL A 180 -6.53 -14.71 5.14
C VAL A 180 -7.15 -13.39 4.67
N PHE A 181 -8.47 -13.35 4.50
CA PHE A 181 -9.18 -12.15 4.06
C PHE A 181 -8.89 -10.95 4.96
N LYS A 182 -9.05 -11.12 6.28
CA LYS A 182 -8.81 -10.07 7.28
C LYS A 182 -7.35 -9.65 7.32
N GLN A 183 -6.43 -10.60 7.19
CA GLN A 183 -5.01 -10.30 7.18
C GLN A 183 -4.60 -9.52 5.93
N ASN A 184 -5.10 -9.89 4.76
CA ASN A 184 -4.89 -9.13 3.53
C ASN A 184 -5.40 -7.70 3.65
N LEU A 185 -6.59 -7.53 4.22
CA LEU A 185 -7.19 -6.22 4.45
C LEU A 185 -6.33 -5.35 5.37
N ARG A 186 -5.90 -5.89 6.51
CA ARG A 186 -5.09 -5.15 7.51
C ARG A 186 -3.71 -4.80 6.98
N ASP A 187 -3.04 -5.76 6.34
CA ASP A 187 -1.61 -5.65 6.04
C ASP A 187 -1.34 -4.90 4.71
N ASN A 188 -2.34 -4.77 3.82
CA ASN A 188 -2.14 -4.22 2.46
C ASN A 188 -2.98 -2.97 2.15
N LEU A 189 -3.73 -2.44 3.11
CA LEU A 189 -4.31 -1.12 2.96
C LEU A 189 -3.18 -0.08 2.90
N THR A 190 -3.19 0.78 1.88
CA THR A 190 -2.21 1.88 1.81
C THR A 190 -2.47 2.89 2.93
N ASP A 191 -1.47 3.71 3.26
CA ASP A 191 -1.67 4.76 4.27
C ASP A 191 -2.77 5.75 3.80
N THR A 192 -2.87 6.01 2.49
CA THR A 192 -3.81 6.97 1.88
C THR A 192 -5.22 6.47 2.06
N GLU A 193 -5.42 5.18 1.74
CA GLU A 193 -6.72 4.52 1.89
C GLU A 193 -7.10 4.44 3.36
N SER A 194 -6.14 4.12 4.23
CA SER A 194 -6.33 4.10 5.67
C SER A 194 -6.74 5.48 6.20
N GLU A 195 -6.04 6.54 5.83
CA GLU A 195 -6.35 7.92 6.20
C GLU A 195 -7.74 8.32 5.71
N LYS A 196 -8.06 8.03 4.44
CA LYS A 196 -9.39 8.29 3.87
C LYS A 196 -10.49 7.57 4.65
N VAL A 197 -10.30 6.30 5.01
CA VAL A 197 -11.27 5.55 5.81
C VAL A 197 -11.36 6.10 7.23
N LEU A 198 -10.24 6.50 7.83
CA LEU A 198 -10.23 7.13 9.16
C LEU A 198 -10.99 8.45 9.17
N ASP A 199 -10.93 9.25 8.10
CA ASP A 199 -11.71 10.48 8.00
C ASP A 199 -13.21 10.20 8.00
N PHE A 200 -13.66 9.16 7.28
CA PHE A 200 -15.04 8.70 7.36
C PHE A 200 -15.42 8.17 8.75
N VAL A 201 -14.55 7.36 9.37
CA VAL A 201 -14.78 6.81 10.72
C VAL A 201 -14.88 7.93 11.76
N LYS A 202 -14.03 8.96 11.68
CA LYS A 202 -14.07 10.10 12.61
C LYS A 202 -15.27 11.01 12.39
N ALA A 203 -15.73 11.14 11.15
CA ALA A 203 -16.91 11.92 10.80
C ALA A 203 -18.22 11.17 11.11
N TYR A 204 -18.17 9.85 11.24
CA TYR A 204 -19.36 9.02 11.47
C TYR A 204 -20.03 9.33 12.82
N ASP A 205 -21.33 9.62 12.76
CA ASP A 205 -22.20 9.72 13.93
C ASP A 205 -23.37 8.75 13.73
N PRO A 206 -23.57 7.73 14.59
CA PRO A 206 -24.68 6.79 14.47
C PRO A 206 -26.08 7.42 14.39
N LYS A 207 -26.24 8.68 14.81
CA LYS A 207 -27.50 9.43 14.77
C LYS A 207 -27.72 10.19 13.47
N LEU A 208 -26.64 10.51 12.77
CA LEU A 208 -26.67 11.24 11.50
C LEU A 208 -26.39 10.20 10.43
N SER A 209 -27.34 9.87 9.56
CA SER A 209 -27.14 8.86 8.50
C SER A 209 -26.10 9.32 7.46
N ASN A 210 -24.84 9.43 7.86
CA ASN A 210 -23.74 10.10 7.17
C ASN A 210 -22.67 9.10 6.72
N LEU A 211 -23.08 7.87 6.45
CA LEU A 211 -22.20 6.87 5.86
C LEU A 211 -21.79 7.29 4.45
N PRO A 212 -20.52 7.10 4.06
CA PRO A 212 -20.10 7.31 2.69
C PRO A 212 -20.79 6.33 1.75
N ALA A 213 -20.90 6.68 0.47
CA ALA A 213 -21.28 5.72 -0.56
C ALA A 213 -20.23 4.60 -0.64
N LEU A 214 -20.64 3.37 -0.99
CA LEU A 214 -19.70 2.23 -0.96
C LEU A 214 -18.54 2.41 -1.95
N ASN A 215 -18.80 3.00 -3.12
CA ASN A 215 -17.80 3.31 -4.14
C ASN A 215 -16.82 4.41 -3.73
N GLU A 216 -17.05 5.13 -2.63
CA GLU A 216 -16.08 6.06 -2.07
C GLU A 216 -15.05 5.35 -1.18
N LEU A 217 -15.33 4.12 -0.74
CA LEU A 217 -14.42 3.30 0.05
C LEU A 217 -13.42 2.55 -0.86
N PRO A 218 -12.22 2.22 -0.37
CA PRO A 218 -11.29 1.34 -1.07
C PRO A 218 -11.93 -0.01 -1.45
N ASP A 219 -11.53 -0.58 -2.58
CA ASP A 219 -12.10 -1.83 -3.11
C ASP A 219 -11.97 -3.00 -2.11
N SER A 220 -10.87 -3.05 -1.35
CA SER A 220 -10.66 -4.01 -0.27
C SER A 220 -11.72 -3.92 0.84
N ILE A 221 -12.17 -2.70 1.17
CA ILE A 221 -13.22 -2.43 2.15
C ILE A 221 -14.60 -2.75 1.58
N GLN A 222 -14.84 -2.44 0.30
CA GLN A 222 -16.07 -2.84 -0.40
C GLN A 222 -16.23 -4.36 -0.41
N GLY A 223 -15.15 -5.09 -0.71
CA GLY A 223 -15.11 -6.55 -0.61
C GLY A 223 -15.38 -7.05 0.81
N ALA A 224 -14.85 -6.37 1.83
CA ALA A 224 -15.11 -6.72 3.23
C ALA A 224 -16.59 -6.53 3.60
N VAL A 225 -17.23 -5.47 3.11
CA VAL A 225 -18.68 -5.25 3.30
C VAL A 225 -19.48 -6.31 2.56
N LYS A 226 -19.10 -6.67 1.33
CA LYS A 226 -19.76 -7.75 0.56
C LYS A 226 -19.73 -9.08 1.31
N LEU A 227 -18.53 -9.54 1.72
CA LEU A 227 -18.39 -10.77 2.52
C LEU A 227 -19.21 -10.71 3.81
N SER A 228 -19.17 -9.56 4.49
CA SER A 228 -19.92 -9.35 5.73
C SER A 228 -21.43 -9.45 5.55
N LYS A 229 -21.97 -8.94 4.44
CA LYS A 229 -23.40 -9.06 4.10
C LYS A 229 -23.78 -10.52 3.80
N MET A 230 -22.93 -11.26 3.08
CA MET A 230 -23.12 -12.70 2.85
C MET A 230 -23.18 -13.47 4.18
N VAL A 231 -22.23 -13.22 5.09
CA VAL A 231 -22.22 -13.85 6.42
C VAL A 231 -23.46 -13.46 7.24
N LEU A 232 -23.86 -12.18 7.22
CA LEU A 232 -25.04 -11.71 7.95
C LEU A 232 -26.34 -12.40 7.46
N GLY A 233 -26.43 -12.75 6.18
CA GLY A 233 -27.55 -13.48 5.61
C GLY A 233 -27.82 -14.85 6.25
N HIS A 234 -26.83 -15.42 6.92
CA HIS A 234 -26.88 -16.74 7.59
C HIS A 234 -26.69 -16.63 9.12
N GLN A 235 -27.03 -15.49 9.71
CA GLN A 235 -26.75 -15.22 11.13
C GLN A 235 -27.43 -16.19 12.13
N GLU A 236 -28.53 -16.84 11.73
CA GLU A 236 -29.24 -17.78 12.59
C GLU A 236 -28.42 -19.07 12.80
N GLU A 237 -27.74 -19.53 11.76
CA GLU A 237 -26.87 -20.71 11.77
C GLU A 237 -25.47 -20.36 12.28
N ASN A 238 -24.86 -19.33 11.70
CA ASN A 238 -23.46 -19.02 11.95
C ASN A 238 -23.23 -18.14 13.20
N ARG A 239 -24.29 -17.62 13.81
CA ARG A 239 -24.26 -16.74 15.02
C ARG A 239 -23.49 -15.43 14.84
N MET A 240 -23.31 -14.97 13.60
CA MET A 240 -22.62 -13.73 13.25
C MET A 240 -23.62 -12.63 12.85
N ASN A 241 -24.16 -11.93 13.85
CA ASN A 241 -24.91 -10.69 13.60
C ASN A 241 -23.97 -9.53 13.19
N ALA A 242 -24.54 -8.42 12.72
CA ALA A 242 -23.77 -7.28 12.20
C ALA A 242 -22.79 -6.67 13.22
N ASN A 243 -23.12 -6.71 14.52
CA ASN A 243 -22.22 -6.24 15.57
C ASN A 243 -21.03 -7.20 15.77
N ASN A 244 -21.28 -8.51 15.80
CA ASN A 244 -20.22 -9.53 15.88
C ASN A 244 -19.26 -9.43 14.69
N ILE A 245 -19.79 -9.18 13.50
CA ILE A 245 -18.97 -8.96 12.30
C ILE A 245 -18.18 -7.66 12.40
N GLY A 246 -18.81 -6.57 12.86
CA GLY A 246 -18.14 -5.27 13.08
C GLY A 246 -17.01 -5.31 14.09
N ILE A 247 -17.12 -6.12 15.15
CA ILE A 247 -16.04 -6.35 16.12
C ILE A 247 -14.82 -7.00 15.44
N VAL A 248 -15.07 -7.90 14.49
CA VAL A 248 -14.01 -8.66 13.83
C VAL A 248 -13.36 -7.85 12.71
N PHE A 249 -14.15 -7.16 11.88
CA PHE A 249 -13.63 -6.43 10.72
C PHE A 249 -13.24 -4.99 11.03
N GLY A 250 -13.93 -4.31 11.95
CA GLY A 250 -13.69 -2.91 12.31
C GLY A 250 -12.22 -2.58 12.59
N PRO A 251 -11.47 -3.39 13.37
CA PRO A 251 -10.05 -3.12 13.60
C PRO A 251 -9.17 -3.19 12.34
N ASN A 252 -9.61 -3.88 11.28
CA ASN A 252 -8.81 -4.11 10.06
C ASN A 252 -9.08 -3.09 8.95
N ILE A 253 -10.10 -2.23 9.07
CA ILE A 253 -10.51 -1.32 7.98
C ILE A 253 -9.66 -0.05 7.87
N ALA A 254 -8.77 0.19 8.84
CA ALA A 254 -7.76 1.24 8.78
C ALA A 254 -6.65 0.95 9.80
N LYS A 255 -5.43 1.40 9.51
CA LYS A 255 -4.29 1.36 10.43
C LYS A 255 -4.51 2.29 11.62
N ASP A 256 -3.89 1.97 12.74
CA ASP A 256 -3.89 2.74 13.98
C ASP A 256 -2.45 3.03 14.47
N ASP A 257 -1.49 2.95 13.55
CA ASP A 257 -0.06 3.10 13.84
C ASP A 257 0.25 4.44 14.53
N GLY A 258 0.89 4.35 15.70
CA GLY A 258 1.38 5.52 16.44
C GLY A 258 0.34 6.25 17.30
N ILE A 259 -0.87 5.70 17.47
CA ILE A 259 -1.89 6.26 18.37
C ILE A 259 -1.65 5.77 19.80
N ASP A 260 -1.90 6.63 20.79
CA ASP A 260 -1.91 6.26 22.20
C ASP A 260 -2.86 5.06 22.46
N PRO A 261 -2.49 4.05 23.28
CA PRO A 261 -3.30 2.85 23.47
C PRO A 261 -4.76 3.11 23.88
N MET A 262 -5.02 4.13 24.70
CA MET A 262 -6.39 4.45 25.11
C MET A 262 -7.19 5.10 23.97
N ALA A 263 -6.56 5.97 23.20
CA ALA A 263 -7.16 6.54 22.00
C ALA A 263 -7.40 5.48 20.92
N ALA A 264 -6.51 4.49 20.78
CA ALA A 264 -6.69 3.36 19.86
C ALA A 264 -7.89 2.48 20.24
N LEU A 265 -8.13 2.25 21.54
CA LEU A 265 -9.31 1.53 22.02
C LEU A 265 -10.61 2.27 21.64
N THR A 266 -10.68 3.58 21.90
CA THR A 266 -11.85 4.39 21.52
C THR A 266 -12.05 4.38 20.01
N LEU A 267 -10.98 4.54 19.23
CA LEU A 267 -11.05 4.50 17.77
C LEU A 267 -11.57 3.15 17.27
N ASN A 268 -11.11 2.03 17.83
CA ASN A 268 -11.58 0.70 17.46
C ASN A 268 -13.07 0.51 17.74
N GLN A 269 -13.60 1.09 18.83
CA GLN A 269 -15.04 1.09 19.08
C GLN A 269 -15.81 1.84 18.00
N VAL A 270 -15.32 3.00 17.56
CA VAL A 270 -15.94 3.79 16.47
C VAL A 270 -15.82 3.05 15.13
N LYS A 271 -14.67 2.45 14.82
CA LYS A 271 -14.48 1.60 13.63
C LYS A 271 -15.49 0.44 13.58
N THR A 272 -15.71 -0.23 14.71
CA THR A 272 -16.72 -1.28 14.84
C THR A 272 -18.12 -0.75 14.54
N GLN A 273 -18.52 0.36 15.16
CA GLN A 273 -19.85 0.94 14.93
C GLN A 273 -20.04 1.40 13.48
N PHE A 274 -19.04 2.06 12.90
CA PHE A 274 -19.02 2.48 11.51
C PHE A 274 -19.18 1.28 10.57
N PHE A 275 -18.38 0.24 10.75
CA PHE A 275 -18.44 -0.93 9.89
C PHE A 275 -19.75 -1.72 10.06
N THR A 276 -20.25 -1.87 11.28
CA THR A 276 -21.58 -2.45 11.53
C THR A 276 -22.68 -1.70 10.79
N ALA A 277 -22.62 -0.37 10.76
CA ALA A 277 -23.59 0.45 10.05
C ALA A 277 -23.46 0.31 8.52
N LEU A 278 -22.25 0.18 7.97
CA LEU A 278 -22.04 -0.14 6.56
C LEU A 278 -22.68 -1.47 6.15
N ILE A 279 -22.57 -2.50 6.99
CA ILE A 279 -23.16 -3.82 6.71
C ILE A 279 -24.69 -3.74 6.73
N ASN A 280 -25.27 -3.02 7.69
CA ASN A 280 -26.72 -2.88 7.84
C ASN A 280 -27.36 -1.92 6.82
N ARG A 281 -26.55 -1.22 6.01
CA ARG A 281 -27.06 -0.32 4.99
C ARG A 281 -27.80 -1.12 3.93
N ALA A 282 -29.02 -0.71 3.61
CA ALA A 282 -29.76 -1.23 2.45
C ALA A 282 -28.93 -1.05 1.16
N ASP A 283 -29.05 -2.01 0.25
CA ASP A 283 -28.39 -1.97 -1.07
C ASP A 283 -28.95 -0.85 -1.95
#